data_AF-A0A6P0U5A8-F1
#
_entry.id   AF-A0A6P0U5A8-F1
#
_cell.length_a   1.000
_cell.length_b   1.000
_cell.length_c   1.000
_cell.angle_alpha   90.00
_cell.angle_beta   90.00
_cell.angle_gamma   90.00
#
_symmetry.space_group_name_H-M   'P 1'
#
loop_
_entity.id
_entity.type
_entity.pdbx_description
1 polymer ?
#
loop_
_entity_poly.entity_id
_entity_poly.type
_entity_poly.pdbx_seq_one_letter_code
_entity_poly.pdbx_strand_id
1 'polypeptide(L)'
;MLNSPGLASNPDKTTFRDYFTTDGVNNGIVVFENLGKDAILAVPSPRDSNSSWEGTTFSAYSHLAAFIRGGSDGQKQALWRIVGQTVQQQISDRPLWVSTAGGGVAWLHVRLDSRPKYYGYKAYTLSD
;
A
#
# COMPACT_ATOMS: atom_id res chain seq x y z
N MET A 1 3.31 6.99 -19.48
CA MET A 1 2.79 6.37 -18.24
C MET A 1 2.32 4.96 -18.56
N LEU A 2 2.42 4.02 -17.63
CA LEU A 2 1.81 2.69 -17.77
C LEU A 2 0.29 2.81 -17.60
N ASN A 3 -0.46 2.13 -18.46
CA ASN A 3 -1.91 2.08 -18.35
C ASN A 3 -2.29 1.05 -17.27
N SER A 4 -3.00 1.48 -16.23
CA SER A 4 -3.38 0.66 -15.07
C SER A 4 -4.90 0.77 -14.82
N PRO A 5 -5.74 0.14 -15.65
CA PRO A 5 -7.19 0.33 -15.63
C PRO A 5 -7.85 -0.10 -14.30
N GLY A 6 -7.25 -1.05 -13.58
CA GLY A 6 -7.74 -1.48 -12.26
C GLY A 6 -7.41 -0.54 -11.10
N LEU A 7 -6.66 0.54 -11.32
CA LEU A 7 -6.21 1.43 -10.25
C LEU A 7 -7.36 2.19 -9.57
N ALA A 8 -8.42 2.53 -10.32
CA ALA A 8 -9.57 3.27 -9.82
C ALA A 8 -10.72 2.36 -9.32
N SER A 9 -10.39 1.12 -8.92
CA SER A 9 -11.38 0.16 -8.43
C SER A 9 -11.91 0.52 -7.04
N ASN A 10 -13.11 0.00 -6.72
CA ASN A 10 -13.67 0.10 -5.37
C ASN A 10 -12.74 -0.58 -4.35
N PRO A 11 -12.61 -0.01 -3.15
CA PRO A 11 -11.69 -0.52 -2.16
C PRO A 11 -12.07 -1.93 -1.69
N ASP A 12 -11.12 -2.87 -1.71
CA ASP A 12 -11.30 -4.22 -1.17
C ASP A 12 -11.13 -4.22 0.35
N LYS A 13 -12.26 -4.27 1.06
CA LYS A 13 -12.33 -4.20 2.52
C LYS A 13 -12.09 -5.56 3.19
N THR A 14 -11.96 -6.64 2.42
CA THR A 14 -12.02 -8.02 2.91
C THR A 14 -10.65 -8.67 2.97
N THR A 15 -9.82 -8.49 1.94
CA THR A 15 -8.56 -9.23 1.79
C THR A 15 -7.59 -9.04 2.97
N PHE A 16 -7.52 -7.85 3.55
CA PHE A 16 -6.62 -7.55 4.69
C PHE A 16 -7.36 -7.37 6.02
N ARG A 17 -8.65 -7.71 6.08
CA ARG A 17 -9.50 -7.44 7.25
C ARG A 17 -8.92 -7.98 8.55
N ASP A 18 -8.41 -9.20 8.51
CA ASP A 18 -7.94 -9.90 9.71
C ASP A 18 -6.61 -9.34 10.24
N TYR A 19 -5.93 -8.49 9.47
CA TYR A 19 -4.72 -7.78 9.89
C TYR A 19 -5.00 -6.38 10.42
N PHE A 20 -6.16 -5.79 10.12
CA PHE A 20 -6.45 -4.41 10.51
C PHE A 20 -6.51 -4.24 12.02
N THR A 21 -6.10 -3.06 12.49
CA THR A 21 -6.21 -2.65 13.90
C THR A 21 -6.94 -1.33 14.05
N THR A 22 -7.70 -1.23 15.14
CA THR A 22 -8.40 -0.02 15.58
C THR A 22 -7.62 0.77 16.64
N ASP A 23 -6.57 0.20 17.23
CA ASP A 23 -5.77 0.88 18.24
C ASP A 23 -5.00 2.09 17.66
N GLY A 24 -4.53 3.01 18.49
CA GLY A 24 -3.76 4.18 18.03
C GLY A 24 -2.33 3.87 17.60
N VAL A 25 -1.86 2.61 17.75
CA VAL A 25 -0.46 2.26 17.52
C VAL A 25 -0.14 2.44 16.05
N ASN A 26 1.00 3.08 15.78
CA ASN A 26 1.47 3.30 14.41
C ASN A 26 0.46 4.00 13.49
N ASN A 27 -0.53 4.73 14.05
CA ASN A 27 -1.66 5.27 13.29
C ASN A 27 -2.35 4.19 12.41
N GLY A 28 -2.38 2.94 12.86
CA GLY A 28 -3.07 1.85 12.16
C GLY A 28 -2.36 1.29 10.95
N ILE A 29 -1.10 1.64 10.72
CA ILE A 29 -0.31 0.96 9.70
C ILE A 29 0.12 -0.40 10.26
N VAL A 30 -0.28 -1.46 9.56
CA VAL A 30 0.02 -2.85 9.93
C VAL A 30 1.03 -3.43 8.96
N VAL A 31 1.89 -4.32 9.46
CA VAL A 31 2.96 -4.95 8.69
C VAL A 31 2.89 -6.46 8.85
N PHE A 32 2.86 -7.19 7.74
CA PHE A 32 2.74 -8.65 7.74
C PHE A 32 3.31 -9.27 6.45
N GLU A 33 3.67 -10.55 6.49
CA GLU A 33 4.03 -11.31 5.29
C GLU A 33 2.78 -11.59 4.45
N ASN A 34 2.87 -11.49 3.13
CA ASN A 34 1.79 -11.91 2.25
C ASN A 34 1.58 -13.45 2.31
N LEU A 35 0.48 -13.94 1.74
CA LEU A 35 0.12 -15.37 1.77
C LEU A 35 1.24 -16.30 1.28
N GLY A 36 1.94 -15.90 0.22
CA GLY A 36 3.06 -16.66 -0.36
C GLY A 36 4.38 -16.50 0.40
N LYS A 37 4.44 -15.63 1.41
CA LYS A 37 5.64 -15.27 2.18
C LYS A 37 6.83 -14.85 1.30
N ASP A 38 6.52 -14.28 0.14
CA ASP A 38 7.51 -13.77 -0.81
C ASP A 38 7.62 -12.23 -0.76
N ALA A 39 6.77 -11.58 0.04
CA ALA A 39 6.77 -10.14 0.28
C ALA A 39 6.31 -9.78 1.69
N ILE A 40 6.87 -8.68 2.22
CA ILE A 40 6.32 -7.98 3.39
C ILE A 40 5.42 -6.85 2.89
N LEU A 41 4.24 -6.72 3.49
CA LEU A 41 3.25 -5.72 3.17
C LEU A 41 3.14 -4.71 4.32
N ALA A 42 3.18 -3.42 4.00
CA ALA A 42 2.76 -2.35 4.90
C ALA A 42 1.43 -1.77 4.41
N VAL A 43 0.40 -1.83 5.26
CA VAL A 43 -0.99 -1.59 4.88
C VAL A 43 -1.65 -0.63 5.89
N PRO A 44 -2.29 0.46 5.46
CA PRO A 44 -3.10 1.28 6.36
C PRO A 44 -4.40 0.56 6.71
N SER A 45 -4.67 0.42 8.00
CA SER A 45 -6.00 0.07 8.51
C SER A 45 -6.96 1.25 8.29
N PRO A 46 -8.25 0.98 8.05
CA PRO A 46 -9.24 2.05 7.96
C PRO A 46 -9.31 2.81 9.28
N ARG A 47 -9.34 4.14 9.20
CA ARG A 47 -9.65 5.03 10.34
C ARG A 47 -11.01 5.66 10.11
N ASP A 48 -11.80 5.70 11.17
CA ASP A 48 -13.14 6.28 11.16
C ASP A 48 -13.10 7.75 10.73
N SER A 49 -13.82 8.06 9.66
CA SER A 49 -14.55 9.31 9.57
C SER A 49 -15.93 8.98 9.03
N ASN A 50 -16.90 8.94 9.94
CA ASN A 50 -18.34 8.88 9.69
C ASN A 50 -18.77 7.86 8.63
N SER A 51 -19.09 6.66 9.09
CA SER A 51 -19.77 5.60 8.32
C SER A 51 -21.18 6.03 7.90
N SER A 52 -21.29 6.90 6.89
CA SER A 52 -22.43 6.81 5.98
C SER A 52 -22.05 5.88 4.83
N TRP A 53 -22.91 4.91 4.61
CA TRP A 53 -22.83 3.89 3.56
C TRP A 53 -22.79 4.48 2.13
N GLU A 54 -22.91 5.81 2.00
CA GLU A 54 -23.13 6.51 0.73
C GLU A 54 -21.93 7.30 0.19
N GLY A 55 -20.74 7.11 0.77
CA GLY A 55 -19.51 7.18 0.00
C GLY A 55 -18.65 8.40 0.26
N THR A 56 -17.52 8.18 0.96
CA THR A 56 -16.22 8.82 0.68
C THR A 56 -15.08 8.31 1.58
N THR A 57 -15.35 7.50 2.62
CA THR A 57 -14.30 7.15 3.61
C THR A 57 -13.33 6.06 3.13
N PHE A 58 -13.83 4.98 2.52
CA PHE A 58 -12.97 3.86 2.12
C PHE A 58 -12.19 4.11 0.83
N SER A 59 -12.65 5.03 -0.04
CA SER A 59 -12.00 5.32 -1.31
C SER A 59 -10.59 5.88 -1.14
N ALA A 60 -10.31 6.52 0.01
CA ALA A 60 -8.95 6.95 0.36
C ALA A 60 -7.96 5.78 0.44
N TYR A 61 -8.42 4.55 0.67
CA TYR A 61 -7.53 3.41 0.84
C TYR A 61 -7.37 2.57 -0.43
N SER A 62 -7.99 2.90 -1.57
CA SER A 62 -7.92 2.04 -2.77
C SER A 62 -6.53 1.94 -3.37
N HIS A 63 -5.77 3.04 -3.38
CA HIS A 63 -4.41 3.12 -3.92
C HIS A 63 -3.65 4.33 -3.36
N LEU A 64 -2.34 4.42 -3.63
CA LEU A 64 -1.47 5.45 -3.05
C LEU A 64 -1.97 6.87 -3.32
N ALA A 65 -2.28 7.21 -4.57
CA ALA A 65 -2.74 8.56 -4.89
C ALA A 65 -4.06 8.95 -4.20
N ALA A 66 -5.00 8.01 -4.00
CA ALA A 66 -6.21 8.27 -3.22
C ALA A 66 -5.88 8.50 -1.74
N PHE A 67 -4.94 7.72 -1.21
CA PHE A 67 -4.50 7.82 0.19
C PHE A 67 -3.77 9.12 0.49
N ILE A 68 -2.93 9.60 -0.42
CA ILE A 68 -2.27 10.91 -0.27
C ILE A 68 -3.31 12.04 -0.26
N ARG A 69 -4.38 11.93 -1.08
CA ARG A 69 -5.45 12.93 -1.14
C ARG A 69 -6.41 12.88 0.04
N GLY A 70 -6.78 11.68 0.50
CA GLY A 70 -7.90 11.49 1.44
C GLY A 70 -7.53 10.90 2.80
N GLY A 71 -6.35 10.31 2.96
CA GLY A 71 -5.90 9.77 4.25
C GLY A 71 -5.58 10.89 5.25
N SER A 72 -5.55 10.56 6.54
CA SER A 72 -5.09 11.52 7.56
C SER A 72 -3.58 11.70 7.49
N ASP A 73 -3.08 12.87 7.87
CA ASP A 73 -1.63 13.15 7.83
C ASP A 73 -0.85 12.23 8.79
N GLY A 74 -1.45 11.87 9.92
CA GLY A 74 -0.88 10.88 10.84
C GLY A 74 -0.67 9.51 10.18
N GLN A 75 -1.62 9.04 9.39
CA GLN A 75 -1.46 7.77 8.66
C GLN A 75 -0.44 7.89 7.52
N LYS A 76 -0.41 9.01 6.79
CA LYS A 76 0.58 9.25 5.72
C LYS A 76 2.01 9.22 6.27
N GLN A 77 2.26 9.95 7.35
CA GLN A 77 3.57 9.99 7.99
C GLN A 77 3.96 8.63 8.57
N ALA A 78 3.02 7.96 9.24
CA ALA A 78 3.27 6.64 9.80
C ALA A 78 3.59 5.61 8.71
N LEU A 79 2.89 5.65 7.57
CA LEU A 79 3.12 4.72 6.46
C LEU A 79 4.58 4.80 6.01
N TRP A 80 5.07 6.01 5.71
CA TRP A 80 6.44 6.19 5.23
C TRP A 80 7.49 5.89 6.29
N ARG A 81 7.24 6.25 7.55
CA ARG A 81 8.12 5.88 8.67
C ARG A 81 8.25 4.35 8.77
N ILE A 82 7.14 3.64 8.73
CA ILE A 82 7.12 2.18 8.89
C ILE A 82 7.73 1.49 7.69
N VAL A 83 7.41 1.94 6.47
CA VAL A 83 8.08 1.45 5.25
C VAL A 83 9.60 1.65 5.37
N GLY A 84 10.06 2.83 5.80
CA GLY A 84 11.49 3.08 6.01
C GLY A 84 12.13 2.15 7.05
N GLN A 85 11.45 1.93 8.18
CA GLN A 85 11.89 1.00 9.22
C GLN A 85 11.95 -0.44 8.70
N THR A 86 10.93 -0.90 7.97
CA THR A 86 10.91 -2.25 7.39
C THR A 86 11.99 -2.40 6.32
N VAL A 87 12.21 -1.40 5.46
CA VAL A 87 13.32 -1.40 4.50
C VAL A 87 14.66 -1.52 5.22
N GLN A 88 14.89 -0.72 6.27
CA GLN A 88 16.14 -0.78 7.03
C GLN A 88 16.40 -2.16 7.64
N GLN A 89 15.34 -2.86 8.06
CA GLN A 89 15.43 -4.23 8.59
C GLN A 89 15.69 -5.29 7.51
N GLN A 90 15.36 -5.01 6.25
CA GLN A 90 15.43 -5.97 5.12
C GLN A 90 16.61 -5.70 4.17
N ILE A 91 17.31 -4.57 4.32
CA ILE A 91 18.49 -4.27 3.52
C ILE A 91 19.55 -5.36 3.71
N SER A 92 20.10 -5.81 2.59
CA SER A 92 21.17 -6.80 2.52
C SER A 92 21.94 -6.62 1.20
N ASP A 93 22.89 -7.51 0.93
CA ASP A 93 23.61 -7.56 -0.35
C ASP A 93 22.72 -7.99 -1.55
N ARG A 94 21.45 -8.32 -1.29
CA ARG A 94 20.47 -8.65 -2.33
C ARG A 94 19.52 -7.47 -2.58
N PRO A 95 19.12 -7.21 -3.84
CA PRO A 95 18.16 -6.16 -4.16
C PRO A 95 16.82 -6.36 -3.44
N LEU A 96 16.32 -5.28 -2.85
CA LEU A 96 14.98 -5.17 -2.29
C LEU A 96 14.11 -4.32 -3.19
N TRP A 97 12.94 -4.81 -3.56
CA TRP A 97 12.03 -4.13 -4.46
C TRP A 97 10.86 -3.54 -3.68
N VAL A 98 10.80 -2.21 -3.61
CA VAL A 98 9.72 -1.49 -2.92
C VAL A 98 8.76 -0.92 -3.95
N SER A 99 7.47 -1.28 -3.87
CA SER A 99 6.46 -0.78 -4.79
C SER A 99 5.06 -0.79 -4.18
N THR A 100 4.11 -0.11 -4.81
CA THR A 100 2.66 -0.28 -4.54
C THR A 100 1.96 -1.03 -5.66
N ALA A 101 2.73 -1.73 -6.51
CA ALA A 101 2.20 -2.45 -7.65
C ALA A 101 1.60 -3.79 -7.18
N GLY A 102 0.35 -4.06 -7.55
CA GLY A 102 -0.38 -5.22 -7.02
C GLY A 102 -1.88 -5.09 -7.26
N GLY A 103 -2.27 -4.80 -8.50
CA GLY A 103 -3.64 -4.41 -8.85
C GLY A 103 -4.72 -5.47 -8.66
N GLY A 104 -4.39 -6.67 -8.15
CA GLY A 104 -5.36 -7.70 -7.80
C GLY A 104 -6.14 -7.40 -6.51
N VAL A 105 -5.62 -6.50 -5.66
CA VAL A 105 -6.29 -6.08 -4.42
C VAL A 105 -6.35 -4.55 -4.43
N ALA A 106 -7.58 -4.02 -4.51
CA ALA A 106 -7.84 -2.59 -4.51
C ALA A 106 -7.79 -2.01 -3.08
N TRP A 107 -6.68 -2.22 -2.38
CA TRP A 107 -6.40 -1.58 -1.10
C TRP A 107 -4.92 -1.25 -1.07
N LEU A 108 -4.54 -0.06 -0.61
CA LEU A 108 -3.16 0.39 -0.59
C LEU A 108 -2.32 -0.60 0.20
N HIS A 109 -1.32 -1.17 -0.43
CA HIS A 109 -0.32 -1.98 0.22
C HIS A 109 1.04 -1.65 -0.41
N VAL A 110 1.96 -1.17 0.41
CA VAL A 110 3.36 -1.05 0.00
C VAL A 110 3.97 -2.44 0.17
N ARG A 111 4.53 -2.96 -0.91
CA ARG A 111 5.19 -4.26 -0.94
C ARG A 111 6.69 -4.09 -0.89
N LEU A 112 7.34 -4.91 -0.10
CA LEU A 112 8.78 -5.13 -0.08
C LEU A 112 9.01 -6.57 -0.55
N ASP A 113 9.33 -6.72 -1.83
CA ASP A 113 9.51 -8.01 -2.49
C ASP A 113 11.01 -8.33 -2.68
N SER A 114 11.37 -9.61 -2.61
CA SER A 114 12.73 -10.10 -2.91
C SER A 114 13.04 -10.16 -4.41
N ARG A 115 12.04 -9.93 -5.27
CA ARG A 115 12.10 -9.94 -6.74
C ARG A 115 11.19 -8.83 -7.29
N PRO A 116 11.42 -8.30 -8.51
CA PRO A 116 10.64 -7.20 -9.10
C PRO A 116 9.24 -7.64 -9.58
N LYS A 117 8.43 -8.24 -8.70
CA LYS A 117 7.09 -8.72 -9.04
C LYS A 117 6.19 -7.53 -9.37
N TYR A 118 5.42 -7.64 -10.46
CA TYR A 118 4.53 -6.58 -10.96
C TYR A 118 5.21 -5.26 -11.37
N TYR A 119 6.55 -5.23 -11.45
CA TYR A 119 7.28 -4.02 -11.81
C TYR A 119 7.15 -3.75 -13.32
N GLY A 120 6.18 -2.91 -13.68
CA GLY A 120 6.05 -2.36 -15.02
C GLY A 120 6.92 -1.12 -15.15
N TYR A 121 7.76 -1.06 -16.18
CA TYR A 121 8.48 0.16 -16.54
C TYR A 121 8.54 0.28 -18.07
N LYS A 122 8.54 1.51 -18.57
CA LYS A 122 9.01 1.80 -19.93
C LYS A 122 10.47 2.15 -19.80
N ALA A 123 11.34 1.50 -20.59
CA ALA A 123 12.75 1.86 -20.62
C ALA A 123 12.88 3.37 -20.88
N TYR A 124 13.75 4.03 -20.11
CA TYR A 124 14.10 5.41 -20.39
C TYR A 124 14.85 5.43 -21.72
N THR A 125 14.26 6.06 -22.72
CA THR A 125 14.87 6.28 -24.02
C THR A 125 14.97 7.77 -24.25
N LEU A 126 16.06 8.24 -24.84
CA LEU A 126 16.06 9.56 -25.46
C LEU A 126 15.05 9.51 -26.60
N SER A 127 14.12 10.45 -26.63
CA SER A 127 13.17 10.57 -27.73
C SER A 127 13.93 11.05 -28.96
N ASP A 128 13.73 10.39 -30.11
CA ASP A 128 14.11 10.92 -31.42
C ASP A 128 13.23 12.12 -31.82
#